data_AF-A0A9X9IRC8-F1
#
_entry.id   AF-A0A9X9IRC8-F1
#
_cell.length_a   1.000
_cell.length_b   1.000
_cell.length_c   1.000
_cell.angle_alpha   90.00
_cell.angle_beta   90.00
_cell.angle_gamma   90.00
#
_symmetry.space_group_name_H-M   'P 1'
#
loop_
_entity.id
_entity.type
_entity.pdbx_description
1 polymer ?
#
loop_
_entity_poly.entity_id
_entity_poly.type
_entity_poly.pdbx_seq_one_letter_code
_entity_poly.pdbx_strand_id
1 'polypeptide(L)'
;MINITDKSECCGCNACGDVCAHNAITFKTDIEGFWYPEIDKDKCTDCGLCEKVCPIVNIEELKKNDFEKPECYAMQHKNLESLFNSTSGSAFAALAERMYKEGGYVGGAIYDENWDVKQFISSEKKDLEQLRNSKLVQSDAQGFYKAVRGIVQAGNKCLVCGLPCQMAALRAFLRKDYENLVIIDLICRGINTPKLLKGYMEILEERFQSKIIYFKVKNKEYGWRQLTTKVVFENGEVLYDTKDKNIFTLAYLQTNAFCRPSCYTCQFKGYPRIADITIADLWGKPGIIDKDMDHDLGTSLVLVNSRKGGNYYNKIVDKVKSKPIDFQTATVGNPALIKPLSAPKVDREEFFKDMECMPFKDLVRKYVKISSELPLSNKDKLKNTARFLLGVKRVCGWNLGTICKNIYYNLLCKAVKTNITEGKFMLIHKHCTFDIARTATIELGGILDFGSKRIRGSVLESRLLVDPHGKLITKGGVSIGYGADIEVFRDANLTFGADFSSNINATIICGHDITFDEKVSLGRDVTVRDNNGEHFISRRAYKNVRPVFIGKHSWLCEGSVIMPGTKLGAGVIVGARSFVAGGKFKNFTMLSGAPAVVVDEDVFVKM
;
A
#
# COMPACT_ATOMS: atom_id res chain seq x y z
N MET A 1 -2.82 28.94 33.40
CA MET A 1 -1.86 27.84 33.14
C MET A 1 -2.59 26.59 32.61
N ILE A 2 -2.13 25.98 31.51
CA ILE A 2 -2.76 24.76 30.96
C ILE A 2 -2.72 23.60 31.95
N ASN A 3 -3.84 22.93 32.18
CA ASN A 3 -3.93 21.76 33.04
C ASN A 3 -4.86 20.73 32.38
N ILE A 4 -4.36 19.54 32.11
CA ILE A 4 -5.12 18.50 31.40
C ILE A 4 -5.67 17.50 32.41
N THR A 5 -6.94 17.65 32.76
CA THR A 5 -7.68 16.70 33.61
C THR A 5 -8.49 15.70 32.77
N ASP A 6 -8.98 16.12 31.60
CA ASP A 6 -9.56 15.25 30.58
C ASP A 6 -8.61 15.12 29.38
N LYS A 7 -8.21 13.87 29.08
CA LYS A 7 -7.36 13.53 27.93
C LYS A 7 -7.97 13.91 26.59
N SER A 8 -9.29 14.07 26.51
CA SER A 8 -10.00 14.51 25.30
C SER A 8 -9.72 15.98 24.94
N GLU A 9 -9.29 16.79 25.91
CA GLU A 9 -9.01 18.23 25.77
C GLU A 9 -7.58 18.54 25.31
N CYS A 10 -6.77 17.53 25.01
CA CYS A 10 -5.42 17.70 24.51
C CYS A 10 -5.22 16.95 23.19
N CYS A 11 -4.96 17.68 22.10
CA CYS A 11 -4.64 17.08 20.79
C CYS A 11 -3.18 16.65 20.62
N GLY A 12 -2.33 16.86 21.63
CA GLY A 12 -0.94 16.42 21.61
C GLY A 12 -0.05 17.13 20.59
N CYS A 13 -0.30 18.42 20.34
CA CYS A 13 0.42 19.21 19.33
C CYS A 13 1.78 19.77 19.78
N ASN A 14 2.16 19.71 21.07
CA ASN A 14 3.40 20.27 21.62
C ASN A 14 3.57 21.82 21.60
N ALA A 15 2.62 22.59 21.07
CA ALA A 15 2.75 24.06 20.98
C ALA A 15 2.92 24.77 22.35
N CYS A 16 2.31 24.24 23.42
CA CYS A 16 2.48 24.78 24.77
C CYS A 16 3.93 24.70 25.27
N GLY A 17 4.64 23.62 24.94
CA GLY A 17 6.07 23.47 25.26
C GLY A 17 6.93 24.44 24.45
N ASP A 18 6.64 24.58 23.15
CA ASP A 18 7.38 25.48 22.27
C ASP A 18 7.26 26.95 22.64
N VAL A 19 6.12 27.39 23.20
CA VAL A 19 5.93 28.79 23.61
C VAL A 19 6.52 29.08 25.00
N CYS A 20 6.82 28.05 25.79
CA CYS A 20 7.28 28.22 27.16
C CYS A 20 8.76 28.66 27.18
N ALA A 21 9.00 29.94 27.48
CA ALA A 21 10.35 30.49 27.59
C ALA A 21 11.14 29.96 28.81
N HIS A 22 10.44 29.42 29.81
CA HIS A 22 11.04 28.89 31.05
C HIS A 22 11.30 27.39 31.02
N ASN A 23 11.02 26.70 29.89
CA ASN A 23 11.09 25.24 29.78
C ASN A 23 10.37 24.51 30.93
N ALA A 24 9.23 25.07 31.37
CA ALA A 24 8.44 24.57 32.49
C ALA A 24 7.46 23.46 32.09
N ILE A 25 7.42 23.05 30.82
CA ILE A 25 6.47 22.06 30.30
C ILE A 25 7.25 20.91 29.67
N THR A 26 7.06 19.70 30.19
CA THR A 26 7.53 18.45 29.62
C THR A 26 6.36 17.64 29.06
N PHE A 27 6.62 16.53 28.38
CA PHE A 27 5.58 15.68 27.80
C PHE A 27 5.74 14.25 28.29
N LYS A 28 4.78 13.77 29.09
CA LYS A 28 4.79 12.43 29.65
C LYS A 28 3.85 11.51 28.88
N THR A 29 4.35 10.35 28.48
CA THR A 29 3.58 9.33 27.79
C THR A 29 2.77 8.51 28.78
N ASP A 30 1.50 8.28 28.46
CA ASP A 30 0.60 7.45 29.26
C ASP A 30 0.63 5.96 28.84
N ILE A 31 -0.18 5.15 29.52
CA ILE A 31 -0.33 3.72 29.21
C ILE A 31 -0.85 3.46 27.79
N GLU A 32 -1.56 4.41 27.19
CA GLU A 32 -2.06 4.28 25.82
C GLU A 32 -0.99 4.59 24.77
N GLY A 33 0.16 5.12 25.18
CA GLY A 33 1.26 5.55 24.32
C GLY A 33 1.12 6.99 23.82
N PHE A 34 0.20 7.77 24.38
CA PHE A 34 0.00 9.18 24.04
C PHE A 34 0.68 10.08 25.05
N TRP A 35 1.32 11.16 24.58
CA TRP A 35 1.87 12.16 25.48
C TRP A 35 0.89 13.30 25.81
N TYR A 36 1.08 13.84 27.01
CA TYR A 36 0.35 14.98 27.58
C TYR A 36 1.32 15.95 28.27
N PRO A 37 1.04 17.26 28.27
CA PRO A 37 1.90 18.24 28.93
C PRO A 37 1.86 18.05 30.46
N GLU A 38 3.04 18.06 31.09
CA GLU A 38 3.22 18.07 32.53
C GLU A 38 3.99 19.35 32.89
N ILE A 39 3.48 20.09 33.89
CA ILE A 39 4.04 21.40 34.26
C ILE A 39 4.87 21.30 35.52
N ASP A 40 6.11 21.75 35.41
CA ASP A 40 7.00 22.06 36.52
C ASP A 40 6.58 23.39 37.15
N LYS A 41 5.97 23.33 38.34
CA LYS A 41 5.45 24.51 39.05
C LYS A 41 6.55 25.45 39.52
N ASP A 42 7.77 24.96 39.73
CA ASP A 42 8.89 25.77 40.21
C ASP A 42 9.49 26.63 39.08
N LYS A 43 9.36 26.17 37.83
CA LYS A 43 9.79 26.92 36.64
C LYS A 43 8.68 27.78 36.04
N CYS A 44 7.42 27.46 36.31
CA CYS A 44 6.28 28.15 35.70
C CYS A 44 6.03 29.51 36.36
N THR A 45 5.93 30.56 35.53
CA THR A 45 5.63 31.94 35.96
C THR A 45 4.16 32.33 35.79
N ASP A 46 3.28 31.36 35.47
CA ASP A 46 1.86 31.57 35.17
C ASP A 46 1.56 32.70 34.16
N CYS A 47 2.41 32.84 33.14
CA CYS A 47 2.27 33.88 32.11
C CYS A 47 1.07 33.69 31.15
N GLY A 48 0.33 32.57 31.25
CA GLY A 48 -0.83 32.24 30.40
C GLY A 48 -0.52 31.95 28.91
N LEU A 49 0.75 31.92 28.49
CA LEU A 49 1.09 31.77 27.07
C LEU A 49 0.72 30.39 26.51
N CYS A 50 0.81 29.35 27.33
CA CYS A 50 0.46 27.97 26.94
C CYS A 50 -1.03 27.83 26.58
N GLU A 51 -1.92 28.56 27.24
CA GLU A 51 -3.36 28.59 26.94
C GLU A 51 -3.62 29.37 25.66
N LYS A 52 -2.95 30.53 25.47
CA LYS A 52 -3.09 31.37 24.28
C LYS A 52 -2.68 30.67 22.98
N VAL A 53 -1.76 29.72 23.03
CA VAL A 53 -1.35 28.93 21.85
C VAL A 53 -2.10 27.59 21.73
N CYS A 54 -2.93 27.22 22.70
CA CYS A 54 -3.63 25.96 22.68
C CYS A 54 -4.72 25.98 21.59
N PRO A 55 -4.67 25.10 20.59
CA PRO A 55 -5.62 25.16 19.47
C PRO A 55 -7.02 24.68 19.84
N ILE A 56 -7.19 23.94 20.94
CA ILE A 56 -8.50 23.52 21.44
C ILE A 56 -9.19 24.67 22.16
N VAL A 57 -8.47 25.35 23.08
CA VAL A 57 -8.99 26.49 23.83
C VAL A 57 -9.39 27.64 22.90
N ASN A 58 -8.62 27.88 21.83
CA ASN A 58 -8.84 29.01 20.93
C ASN A 58 -9.53 28.62 19.61
N ILE A 59 -10.21 27.47 19.55
CA ILE A 59 -10.73 26.92 18.28
C ILE A 59 -11.71 27.86 17.57
N GLU A 60 -12.57 28.56 18.33
CA GLU A 60 -13.61 29.42 17.79
C GLU A 60 -13.02 30.57 16.99
N GLU A 61 -11.93 31.17 17.50
CA GLU A 61 -11.22 32.24 16.82
C GLU A 61 -10.39 31.72 15.63
N LEU A 62 -9.85 30.51 15.75
CA LEU A 62 -8.95 29.91 14.75
C LEU A 62 -9.70 29.37 13.51
N LYS A 63 -10.98 28.99 13.65
CA LYS A 63 -11.83 28.47 12.57
C LYS A 63 -12.34 29.58 11.63
N LYS A 64 -11.41 30.27 10.98
CA LYS A 64 -11.71 31.33 10.02
C LYS A 64 -10.81 31.24 8.79
N ASN A 65 -11.36 31.66 7.66
CA ASN A 65 -10.65 31.85 6.42
C ASN A 65 -11.45 32.73 5.45
N ASP A 66 -10.87 33.05 4.28
CA ASP A 66 -11.52 33.88 3.27
C ASP A 66 -12.83 33.27 2.74
N PHE A 67 -12.95 31.94 2.74
CA PHE A 67 -14.11 31.24 2.21
C PHE A 67 -14.84 30.43 3.28
N GLU A 68 -16.16 30.61 3.37
CA GLU A 68 -17.03 29.77 4.21
C GLU A 68 -17.02 28.31 3.73
N LYS A 69 -17.05 28.12 2.39
CA LYS A 69 -16.88 26.82 1.73
C LYS A 69 -15.73 26.92 0.73
N PRO A 70 -14.78 25.98 0.73
CA PRO A 70 -13.64 26.00 -0.17
C PRO A 70 -14.02 25.70 -1.62
N GLU A 71 -13.22 26.22 -2.54
CA GLU A 71 -13.21 25.74 -3.92
C GLU A 71 -12.59 24.34 -3.96
N CYS A 72 -13.22 23.41 -4.67
CA CYS A 72 -12.85 22.00 -4.64
C CYS A 72 -12.32 21.54 -5.99
N TYR A 73 -11.22 20.78 -5.99
CA TYR A 73 -10.61 20.22 -7.19
C TYR A 73 -10.28 18.75 -7.01
N ALA A 74 -10.55 17.97 -8.05
CA ALA A 74 -9.91 16.68 -8.26
C ALA A 74 -8.56 16.92 -8.95
N MET A 75 -7.48 16.43 -8.34
CA MET A 75 -6.11 16.70 -8.81
C MET A 75 -5.27 15.43 -8.86
N GLN A 76 -4.55 15.26 -9.97
CA GLN A 76 -3.57 14.20 -10.16
C GLN A 76 -2.30 14.76 -10.81
N HIS A 77 -1.13 14.46 -10.26
CA HIS A 77 0.16 14.87 -10.81
C HIS A 77 0.44 14.22 -12.17
N LYS A 78 1.05 14.95 -13.12
CA LYS A 78 1.33 14.42 -14.47
C LYS A 78 2.53 13.48 -14.52
N ASN A 79 3.52 13.67 -13.65
CA ASN A 79 4.68 12.79 -13.55
C ASN A 79 4.31 11.52 -12.76
N LEU A 80 4.57 10.37 -13.38
CA LEU A 80 4.17 9.04 -12.89
C LEU A 80 4.99 8.58 -11.69
N GLU A 81 6.27 8.91 -11.63
CA GLU A 81 7.15 8.62 -10.49
C GLU A 81 6.61 9.28 -9.21
N SER A 82 6.30 10.59 -9.28
CA SER A 82 5.67 11.33 -8.18
C SER A 82 4.31 10.74 -7.79
N LEU A 83 3.54 10.22 -8.75
CA LEU A 83 2.32 9.48 -8.43
C LEU A 83 2.63 8.19 -7.67
N PHE A 84 3.53 7.34 -8.14
CA PHE A 84 3.88 6.08 -7.47
C PHE A 84 4.46 6.32 -6.08
N ASN A 85 5.24 7.38 -5.90
CA ASN A 85 5.89 7.74 -4.63
C ASN A 85 4.99 8.48 -3.64
N SER A 86 3.76 8.82 -4.02
CA SER A 86 2.78 9.49 -3.16
C SER A 86 1.59 8.59 -2.81
N THR A 87 0.92 8.90 -1.69
CA THR A 87 -0.26 8.15 -1.21
C THR A 87 -1.49 8.23 -2.11
N SER A 88 -1.68 9.35 -2.82
CA SER A 88 -2.88 9.66 -3.62
C SER A 88 -2.48 10.32 -4.94
N GLY A 89 -3.26 11.25 -5.50
CA GLY A 89 -2.89 12.01 -6.71
C GLY A 89 -1.64 12.93 -6.60
N SER A 90 -0.84 12.84 -5.53
CA SER A 90 0.42 13.57 -5.32
C SER A 90 0.27 15.10 -5.17
N ALA A 91 -0.81 15.57 -4.53
CA ALA A 91 -1.05 17.00 -4.28
C ALA A 91 0.03 17.66 -3.41
N PHE A 92 0.40 17.03 -2.28
CA PHE A 92 1.43 17.57 -1.38
C PHE A 92 2.76 17.79 -2.12
N ALA A 93 3.19 16.79 -2.89
CA ALA A 93 4.45 16.87 -3.61
C ALA A 93 4.44 17.97 -4.67
N ALA A 94 3.35 18.13 -5.42
CA ALA A 94 3.21 19.21 -6.39
C ALA A 94 3.42 20.59 -5.72
N LEU A 95 2.80 20.78 -4.55
CA LEU A 95 2.87 22.03 -3.79
C LEU A 95 4.25 22.25 -3.15
N ALA A 96 4.88 21.17 -2.66
CA ALA A 96 6.22 21.19 -2.07
C ALA A 96 7.31 21.43 -3.12
N GLU A 97 7.27 20.74 -4.27
CA GLU A 97 8.19 20.94 -5.40
C GLU A 97 8.16 22.39 -5.88
N ARG A 98 6.98 23.03 -5.88
CA ARG A 98 6.86 24.46 -6.16
C ARG A 98 7.56 25.32 -5.11
N MET A 99 7.46 24.98 -3.83
CA MET A 99 8.09 25.74 -2.74
C MET A 99 9.62 25.66 -2.83
N TYR A 100 10.15 24.46 -3.02
CA TYR A 100 11.59 24.25 -3.23
C TYR A 100 12.11 25.00 -4.46
N LYS A 101 11.34 25.03 -5.56
CA LYS A 101 11.70 25.80 -6.76
C LYS A 101 11.77 27.31 -6.49
N GLU A 102 11.01 27.81 -5.51
CA GLU A 102 11.06 29.21 -5.07
C GLU A 102 12.13 29.46 -3.99
N GLY A 103 13.00 28.49 -3.70
CA GLY A 103 14.04 28.58 -2.68
C GLY A 103 13.52 28.55 -1.24
N GLY A 104 12.29 28.08 -1.04
CA GLY A 104 11.63 28.04 0.26
C GLY A 104 11.81 26.73 1.01
N TYR A 105 11.36 26.74 2.26
CA TYR A 105 11.35 25.60 3.17
C TYR A 105 10.04 24.82 3.05
N VAL A 106 10.11 23.50 3.19
CA VAL A 106 8.94 22.63 3.28
C VAL A 106 9.00 21.86 4.60
N GLY A 107 7.90 21.92 5.35
CA GLY A 107 7.71 21.21 6.61
C GLY A 107 6.59 20.17 6.56
N GLY A 108 6.76 19.10 7.32
CA GLY A 108 5.78 18.03 7.50
C GLY A 108 6.33 16.87 8.33
N ALA A 109 5.67 15.72 8.30
CA ALA A 109 6.03 14.58 9.13
C ALA A 109 6.99 13.59 8.43
N ILE A 110 8.01 13.12 9.14
CA ILE A 110 8.94 12.06 8.71
C ILE A 110 8.96 10.91 9.75
N TYR A 111 9.41 9.74 9.32
CA TYR A 111 9.85 8.69 10.24
C TYR A 111 11.30 8.96 10.65
N ASP A 112 11.64 8.72 11.91
CA ASP A 112 13.02 8.63 12.35
C ASP A 112 13.56 7.19 12.23
N GLU A 113 14.80 6.99 12.68
CA GLU A 113 15.50 5.70 12.67
C GLU A 113 14.80 4.59 13.47
N ASN A 114 13.91 4.95 14.41
CA ASN A 114 13.14 4.02 15.24
C ASN A 114 11.69 3.87 14.76
N TRP A 115 11.37 4.39 13.57
CA TRP A 115 10.01 4.49 13.03
C TRP A 115 9.04 5.32 13.89
N ASP A 116 9.55 6.11 14.82
CA ASP A 116 8.77 7.15 15.47
C ASP A 116 8.55 8.31 14.49
N VAL A 117 7.46 9.06 14.66
CA VAL A 117 7.09 10.12 13.73
C VAL A 117 7.41 11.47 14.36
N LYS A 118 8.10 12.34 13.62
CA LYS A 118 8.40 13.71 14.05
C LYS A 118 8.12 14.72 12.94
N GLN A 119 7.84 15.96 13.34
CA GLN A 119 7.77 17.09 12.43
C GLN A 119 9.19 17.51 12.04
N PHE A 120 9.36 17.82 10.76
CA PHE A 120 10.62 18.13 10.13
C PHE A 120 10.42 19.28 9.14
N ILE A 121 11.44 20.12 8.97
CA ILE A 121 11.42 21.23 8.02
C ILE A 121 12.79 21.35 7.35
N SER A 122 12.80 21.50 6.02
CA SER A 122 14.03 21.57 5.24
C SER A 122 13.86 22.42 3.98
N SER A 123 14.96 23.01 3.52
CA SER A 123 15.08 23.68 2.21
C SER A 123 15.59 22.75 1.10
N GLU A 124 15.96 21.52 1.43
CA GLU A 124 16.56 20.57 0.50
C GLU A 124 15.50 19.74 -0.24
N LYS A 125 15.45 19.84 -1.57
CA LYS A 125 14.48 19.11 -2.40
C LYS A 125 14.54 17.59 -2.20
N LYS A 126 15.74 17.03 -1.94
CA LYS A 126 15.93 15.59 -1.71
C LYS A 126 15.14 15.06 -0.50
N ASP A 127 14.82 15.92 0.47
CA ASP A 127 14.09 15.52 1.67
C ASP A 127 12.59 15.34 1.41
N LEU A 128 12.10 15.73 0.22
CA LEU A 128 10.72 15.49 -0.18
C LEU A 128 10.33 14.02 -0.09
N GLU A 129 11.24 13.09 -0.42
CA GLU A 129 10.96 11.66 -0.35
C GLU A 129 10.60 11.20 1.07
N GLN A 130 11.25 11.79 2.08
CA GLN A 130 10.93 11.52 3.49
C GLN A 130 9.62 12.18 3.92
N LEU A 131 9.29 13.35 3.38
CA LEU A 131 8.06 14.10 3.68
C LEU A 131 6.81 13.53 3.00
N ARG A 132 6.97 12.79 1.90
CA ARG A 132 5.87 12.11 1.20
C ARG A 132 5.22 11.05 2.09
N ASN A 133 4.06 10.58 1.62
CA ASN A 133 3.30 9.49 2.20
C ASN A 133 2.64 9.78 3.56
N SER A 134 1.63 8.99 3.91
CA SER A 134 0.92 9.11 5.18
C SER A 134 1.67 8.42 6.31
N LYS A 135 1.82 9.12 7.43
CA LYS A 135 2.24 8.55 8.72
C LYS A 135 1.03 8.52 9.64
N LEU A 136 0.58 7.33 10.00
CA LEU A 136 -0.75 7.10 10.59
C LEU A 136 -0.75 6.99 12.12
N VAL A 137 0.29 7.51 12.78
CA VAL A 137 0.43 7.57 14.25
C VAL A 137 0.77 9.00 14.71
N GLN A 138 0.75 9.25 16.02
CA GLN A 138 1.09 10.55 16.59
C GLN A 138 2.51 10.99 16.19
N SER A 139 2.68 12.28 15.88
CA SER A 139 3.97 12.87 15.52
C SER A 139 4.42 13.91 16.53
N ASP A 140 5.68 13.86 16.94
CA ASP A 140 6.29 14.84 17.83
C ASP A 140 6.57 16.15 17.08
N ALA A 141 6.08 17.27 17.62
CA ALA A 141 6.25 18.60 17.06
C ALA A 141 7.10 19.54 17.95
N GLN A 142 7.80 19.01 18.96
CA GLN A 142 8.71 19.79 19.79
C GLN A 142 9.77 20.50 18.93
N GLY A 143 9.94 21.81 19.17
CA GLY A 143 10.84 22.70 18.43
C GLY A 143 10.33 23.15 17.06
N PHE A 144 9.34 22.47 16.48
CA PHE A 144 8.92 22.70 15.11
C PHE A 144 8.30 24.08 14.91
N TYR A 145 7.41 24.52 15.81
CA TYR A 145 6.75 25.82 15.66
C TYR A 145 7.73 26.98 15.84
N LYS A 146 8.69 26.82 16.76
CA LYS A 146 9.80 27.77 16.92
C LYS A 146 10.62 27.89 15.63
N ALA A 147 10.96 26.77 15.00
CA ALA A 147 11.70 26.75 13.73
C ALA A 147 10.94 27.44 12.60
N VAL A 148 9.64 27.12 12.42
CA VAL A 148 8.80 27.77 11.40
C VAL A 148 8.73 29.27 11.63
N ARG A 149 8.52 29.73 12.88
CA ARG A 149 8.50 31.16 13.21
C ARG A 149 9.81 31.84 12.84
N GLY A 150 10.96 31.25 13.15
CA GLY A 150 12.26 31.79 12.79
C GLY A 150 12.44 31.96 11.28
N ILE A 151 12.05 30.95 10.50
CA ILE A 151 12.12 30.96 9.03
C ILE A 151 11.27 32.12 8.46
N VAL A 152 10.01 32.23 8.88
CA VAL A 152 9.10 33.23 8.31
C VAL A 152 9.42 34.65 8.78
N GLN A 153 9.93 34.82 10.00
CA GLN A 153 10.41 36.12 10.50
C GLN A 153 11.67 36.60 9.79
N ALA A 154 12.53 35.69 9.34
CA ALA A 154 13.68 36.01 8.50
C ALA A 154 13.32 36.34 7.04
N GLY A 155 12.03 36.37 6.69
CA GLY A 155 11.55 36.68 5.34
C GLY A 155 11.60 35.52 4.35
N ASN A 156 12.01 34.32 4.80
CA ASN A 156 12.09 33.14 3.94
C ASN A 156 10.70 32.57 3.63
N LYS A 157 10.52 32.04 2.43
CA LYS A 157 9.28 31.33 2.06
C LYS A 157 9.20 29.98 2.75
N CYS A 158 8.02 29.61 3.19
CA CYS A 158 7.78 28.35 3.90
C CYS A 158 6.43 27.76 3.50
N LEU A 159 6.40 26.45 3.31
CA LEU A 159 5.17 25.65 3.19
C LEU A 159 5.17 24.62 4.29
N VAL A 160 4.09 24.51 5.06
CA VAL A 160 3.98 23.51 6.11
C VAL A 160 2.73 22.67 5.89
N CYS A 161 2.87 21.35 5.95
CA CYS A 161 1.76 20.40 5.87
C CYS A 161 1.65 19.59 7.15
N GLY A 162 0.47 19.56 7.77
CA GLY A 162 0.25 18.74 8.96
C GLY A 162 -1.21 18.43 9.22
N LEU A 163 -1.50 17.89 10.40
CA LEU A 163 -2.88 17.62 10.79
C LEU A 163 -3.63 18.93 11.07
N PRO A 164 -4.97 18.99 10.88
CA PRO A 164 -5.75 20.20 11.15
C PRO A 164 -5.51 20.79 12.55
N CYS A 165 -5.38 19.94 13.57
CA CYS A 165 -5.06 20.36 14.94
C CYS A 165 -3.65 20.97 15.08
N GLN A 166 -2.66 20.46 14.35
CA GLN A 166 -1.30 20.97 14.34
C GLN A 166 -1.19 22.29 13.58
N MET A 167 -1.93 22.44 12.48
CA MET A 167 -1.96 23.68 11.70
C MET A 167 -2.71 24.79 12.44
N ALA A 168 -3.76 24.44 13.18
CA ALA A 168 -4.38 25.36 14.14
C ALA A 168 -3.39 25.81 15.22
N ALA A 169 -2.60 24.88 15.77
CA ALA A 169 -1.57 25.19 16.75
C ALA A 169 -0.49 26.11 16.18
N LEU A 170 -0.06 25.88 14.92
CA LEU A 170 0.90 26.74 14.22
C LEU A 170 0.37 28.17 14.10
N ARG A 171 -0.88 28.36 13.65
CA ARG A 171 -1.48 29.71 13.55
C ARG A 171 -1.55 30.41 14.92
N ALA A 172 -2.05 29.71 15.93
CA ALA A 172 -2.12 30.25 17.30
C ALA A 172 -0.73 30.63 17.85
N PHE A 173 0.28 29.79 17.58
CA PHE A 173 1.66 30.02 17.99
C PHE A 173 2.28 31.26 17.31
N LEU A 174 2.00 31.45 16.02
CA LEU A 174 2.53 32.56 15.23
C LEU A 174 1.89 33.92 15.57
N ARG A 175 0.64 33.91 16.07
CA ARG A 175 -0.17 35.09 16.49
C ARG A 175 -0.48 36.12 15.41
N LYS A 176 -0.02 35.89 14.18
CA LYS A 176 -0.35 36.68 13.00
C LYS A 176 -0.18 35.82 11.76
N ASP A 177 -0.82 36.23 10.68
CA ASP A 177 -0.60 35.64 9.37
C ASP A 177 0.67 36.18 8.72
N TYR A 178 1.32 35.33 7.94
CA TYR A 178 2.54 35.61 7.19
C TYR A 178 2.29 35.36 5.70
N GLU A 179 2.60 36.34 4.85
CA GLU A 179 2.46 36.24 3.39
C GLU A 179 3.42 35.20 2.79
N ASN A 180 4.59 35.04 3.40
CA ASN A 180 5.61 34.07 3.02
C ASN A 180 5.38 32.66 3.60
N LEU A 181 4.24 32.39 4.24
CA LEU A 181 3.87 31.07 4.77
C LEU A 181 2.61 30.53 4.08
N VAL A 182 2.70 29.33 3.53
CA VAL A 182 1.55 28.55 3.05
C VAL A 182 1.28 27.41 4.02
N ILE A 183 0.09 27.38 4.61
CA ILE A 183 -0.34 26.35 5.55
C ILE A 183 -1.22 25.34 4.82
N ILE A 184 -0.84 24.06 4.87
CA ILE A 184 -1.58 22.95 4.31
C ILE A 184 -2.03 22.03 5.43
N ASP A 185 -3.30 21.62 5.41
CA ASP A 185 -3.75 20.51 6.23
C ASP A 185 -4.32 19.36 5.39
N LEU A 186 -4.69 18.28 6.07
CA LEU A 186 -5.23 17.09 5.44
C LEU A 186 -6.51 16.60 6.10
N ILE A 187 -7.34 15.87 5.34
CA ILE A 187 -8.50 15.17 5.92
C ILE A 187 -7.99 14.01 6.77
N CYS A 188 -7.94 14.26 8.07
CA CYS A 188 -7.51 13.28 9.06
C CYS A 188 -8.72 12.49 9.58
N ARG A 189 -8.69 11.16 9.66
CA ARG A 189 -9.76 10.41 10.35
C ARG A 189 -9.55 10.41 11.87
N GLY A 190 -8.32 10.25 12.33
CA GLY A 190 -7.91 10.21 13.72
C GLY A 190 -6.43 9.82 13.80
N ILE A 191 -5.81 10.10 14.94
CA ILE A 191 -4.39 9.82 15.20
C ILE A 191 -4.29 8.54 15.99
N ASN A 192 -3.58 7.52 15.48
CA ASN A 192 -3.34 6.31 16.25
C ASN A 192 -2.20 6.48 17.26
N THR A 193 -2.22 5.68 18.31
CA THR A 193 -1.10 5.54 19.24
C THR A 193 0.15 5.04 18.51
N PRO A 194 1.35 5.57 18.81
CA PRO A 194 2.62 5.02 18.34
C PRO A 194 2.78 3.51 18.63
N LYS A 195 2.16 3.00 19.72
CA LYS A 195 2.21 1.57 20.09
C LYS A 195 1.63 0.66 18.99
N LEU A 196 0.65 1.12 18.21
CA LEU A 196 0.05 0.34 17.11
C LEU A 196 1.07 0.05 16.00
N LEU A 197 1.86 1.05 15.60
CA LEU A 197 2.86 0.87 14.54
C LEU A 197 4.01 -0.02 15.03
N LYS A 198 4.50 0.22 16.26
CA LYS A 198 5.57 -0.58 16.87
C LYS A 198 5.18 -2.05 16.99
N GLY A 199 4.01 -2.33 17.55
CA GLY A 199 3.50 -3.71 17.65
C GLY A 199 3.29 -4.38 16.30
N TYR A 200 2.85 -3.64 15.27
CA TYR A 200 2.75 -4.19 13.92
C TYR A 200 4.13 -4.51 13.32
N MET A 201 5.12 -3.64 13.51
CA MET A 201 6.49 -3.87 13.06
C MET A 201 7.12 -5.07 13.76
N GLU A 202 6.93 -5.22 15.08
CA GLU A 202 7.40 -6.39 15.84
C GLU A 202 6.85 -7.72 15.29
N ILE A 203 5.55 -7.78 14.98
CA ILE A 203 4.93 -8.97 14.37
C ILE A 203 5.61 -9.30 13.04
N LEU A 204 5.88 -8.28 12.22
CA LEU A 204 6.51 -8.48 10.92
C LEU A 204 7.97 -8.92 11.04
N GLU A 205 8.75 -8.28 11.92
CA GLU A 205 10.14 -8.66 12.15
C GLU A 205 10.26 -10.08 12.73
N GLU A 206 9.36 -10.48 13.65
CA GLU A 206 9.25 -11.86 14.16
C GLU A 206 8.89 -12.83 13.03
N ARG A 207 7.93 -12.48 12.16
CA ARG A 207 7.50 -13.35 11.07
C ARG A 207 8.58 -13.56 10.01
N PHE A 208 9.30 -12.50 9.64
CA PHE A 208 10.29 -12.52 8.56
C PHE A 208 11.72 -12.74 9.06
N GLN A 209 11.93 -12.80 10.38
CA GLN A 209 13.23 -13.00 11.03
C GLN A 209 14.29 -12.02 10.48
N SER A 210 13.89 -10.76 10.28
CA SER A 210 14.71 -9.72 9.66
C SER A 210 14.18 -8.33 10.02
N LYS A 211 15.07 -7.34 10.08
CA LYS A 211 14.70 -5.94 10.31
C LYS A 211 14.00 -5.31 9.12
N ILE A 212 13.09 -4.37 9.40
CA ILE A 212 12.40 -3.55 8.40
C ILE A 212 13.28 -2.36 8.02
N ILE A 213 13.54 -2.18 6.73
CA ILE A 213 14.31 -1.04 6.17
C ILE A 213 13.46 -0.10 5.31
N TYR A 214 12.25 -0.52 4.96
CA TYR A 214 11.33 0.32 4.20
C TYR A 214 9.90 0.03 4.61
N PHE A 215 9.12 1.09 4.81
CA PHE A 215 7.72 1.02 5.17
C PHE A 215 6.91 2.08 4.43
N LYS A 216 5.88 1.65 3.69
CA LYS A 216 4.99 2.57 2.97
C LYS A 216 3.56 2.06 2.94
N VAL A 217 2.65 2.81 3.55
CA VAL A 217 1.22 2.59 3.43
C VAL A 217 0.70 3.06 2.08
N LYS A 218 -0.36 2.41 1.58
CA LYS A 218 -1.03 2.74 0.30
C LYS A 218 -0.07 2.76 -0.90
N ASN A 219 0.89 1.83 -0.93
CA ASN A 219 1.67 1.52 -2.11
C ASN A 219 0.75 1.12 -3.28
N LYS A 220 1.14 1.53 -4.49
CA LYS A 220 0.29 1.48 -5.70
C LYS A 220 0.65 0.37 -6.69
N GLU A 221 1.68 -0.43 -6.40
CA GLU A 221 2.11 -1.53 -7.28
C GLU A 221 1.01 -2.58 -7.44
N TYR A 222 0.14 -2.75 -6.43
CA TYR A 222 -1.06 -3.60 -6.49
C TYR A 222 -2.34 -2.82 -6.85
N GLY A 223 -2.22 -1.53 -7.19
CA GLY A 223 -3.33 -0.61 -7.36
C GLY A 223 -3.73 0.14 -6.08
N TRP A 224 -4.11 1.40 -6.24
CA TRP A 224 -4.41 2.32 -5.15
C TRP A 224 -5.59 1.84 -4.27
N ARG A 225 -6.64 1.24 -4.86
CA ARG A 225 -7.82 0.73 -4.15
C ARG A 225 -7.56 -0.47 -3.22
N GLN A 226 -6.39 -1.10 -3.33
CA GLN A 226 -5.98 -2.18 -2.44
C GLN A 226 -5.45 -1.67 -1.09
N LEU A 227 -5.11 -0.38 -1.02
CA LEU A 227 -4.52 0.27 0.17
C LEU A 227 -3.33 -0.51 0.74
N THR A 228 -2.53 -1.09 -0.14
CA THR A 228 -1.46 -2.01 0.20
C THR A 228 -0.37 -1.34 1.03
N THR A 229 0.04 -1.95 2.12
CA THR A 229 1.26 -1.57 2.83
C THR A 229 2.42 -2.37 2.27
N LYS A 230 3.44 -1.69 1.75
CA LYS A 230 4.70 -2.30 1.31
C LYS A 230 5.72 -2.24 2.43
N VAL A 231 6.36 -3.36 2.69
CA VAL A 231 7.46 -3.50 3.66
C VAL A 231 8.62 -4.22 2.98
N VAL A 232 9.84 -3.69 3.13
CA VAL A 232 11.08 -4.35 2.66
C VAL A 232 11.95 -4.65 3.87
N PHE A 233 12.50 -5.84 3.90
CA PHE A 233 13.34 -6.35 4.97
C PHE A 233 14.82 -6.41 4.54
N GLU A 234 15.74 -6.33 5.51
CA GLU A 234 17.20 -6.43 5.26
C GLU A 234 17.61 -7.70 4.51
N ASN A 235 16.93 -8.83 4.77
CA ASN A 235 17.18 -10.10 4.09
C ASN A 235 16.71 -10.12 2.61
N GLY A 236 16.14 -9.03 2.11
CA GLY A 236 15.64 -8.89 0.74
C GLY A 236 14.19 -9.36 0.55
N GLU A 237 13.52 -9.85 1.60
CA GLU A 237 12.09 -10.15 1.52
C GLU A 237 11.26 -8.89 1.33
N VAL A 238 10.13 -9.03 0.63
CA VAL A 238 9.19 -7.94 0.38
C VAL A 238 7.78 -8.40 0.73
N LEU A 239 7.07 -7.62 1.53
CA LEU A 239 5.66 -7.86 1.86
C LEU A 239 4.78 -6.79 1.20
N TYR A 240 3.72 -7.24 0.54
CA TYR A 240 2.62 -6.40 0.06
C TYR A 240 1.34 -6.78 0.81
N ASP A 241 1.09 -6.08 1.91
CA ASP A 241 -0.02 -6.40 2.81
C ASP A 241 -1.26 -5.56 2.47
N THR A 242 -2.24 -6.19 1.83
CA THR A 242 -3.46 -5.52 1.32
C THR A 242 -4.47 -5.24 2.44
N LYS A 243 -5.39 -4.31 2.22
CA LYS A 243 -6.39 -3.87 3.22
C LYS A 243 -7.18 -4.98 3.93
N ASP A 244 -7.37 -6.12 3.28
CA ASP A 244 -8.18 -7.23 3.81
C ASP A 244 -7.39 -8.18 4.72
N LYS A 245 -6.06 -8.08 4.70
CA LYS A 245 -5.11 -8.89 5.49
C LYS A 245 -4.33 -8.03 6.50
N ASN A 246 -4.16 -6.75 6.19
CA ASN A 246 -3.28 -5.85 6.93
C ASN A 246 -3.78 -5.59 8.34
N ILE A 247 -3.11 -6.20 9.32
CA ILE A 247 -3.45 -6.12 10.74
C ILE A 247 -3.50 -4.67 11.21
N PHE A 248 -2.50 -3.85 10.87
CA PHE A 248 -2.47 -2.43 11.24
C PHE A 248 -3.73 -1.67 10.80
N THR A 249 -4.15 -1.90 9.55
CA THR A 249 -5.33 -1.27 8.95
C THR A 249 -6.62 -1.82 9.54
N LEU A 250 -6.74 -3.14 9.69
CA LEU A 250 -7.92 -3.78 10.26
C LEU A 250 -8.12 -3.39 11.72
N ALA A 251 -7.05 -3.39 12.52
CA ALA A 251 -7.06 -2.99 13.91
C ALA A 251 -7.55 -1.54 14.07
N TYR A 252 -7.05 -0.63 13.23
CA TYR A 252 -7.47 0.77 13.19
C TYR A 252 -8.94 0.96 12.79
N LEU A 253 -9.43 0.24 11.77
CA LEU A 253 -10.77 0.45 11.22
C LEU A 253 -11.87 -0.30 12.00
N GLN A 254 -11.56 -1.48 12.55
CA GLN A 254 -12.53 -2.33 13.23
C GLN A 254 -12.79 -1.92 14.68
N THR A 255 -11.76 -1.48 15.42
CA THR A 255 -11.89 -1.21 16.86
C THR A 255 -12.17 0.26 17.18
N ASN A 256 -11.63 1.19 16.37
CA ASN A 256 -11.45 2.60 16.70
C ASN A 256 -10.65 2.88 18.00
N ALA A 257 -10.20 1.87 18.74
CA ALA A 257 -9.64 2.04 20.09
C ALA A 257 -8.25 2.66 20.08
N PHE A 258 -7.45 2.40 19.04
CA PHE A 258 -6.10 2.96 18.92
C PHE A 258 -6.03 4.48 18.78
N CYS A 259 -7.16 5.17 18.58
CA CYS A 259 -7.17 6.61 18.37
C CYS A 259 -7.01 7.41 19.66
N ARG A 260 -6.38 8.58 19.55
CA ARG A 260 -6.28 9.55 20.65
C ARG A 260 -7.67 9.98 21.14
N PRO A 261 -7.92 10.12 22.44
CA PRO A 261 -9.23 10.52 22.98
C PRO A 261 -9.81 11.78 22.33
N SER A 262 -9.00 12.80 22.09
CA SER A 262 -9.41 14.06 21.43
C SER A 262 -9.91 13.90 19.99
N CYS A 263 -9.71 12.73 19.36
CA CYS A 263 -10.21 12.45 18.01
C CYS A 263 -11.69 12.08 17.98
N TYR A 264 -12.25 11.58 19.09
CA TYR A 264 -13.68 11.25 19.20
C TYR A 264 -14.57 12.50 19.31
N THR A 265 -14.02 13.58 19.85
CA THR A 265 -14.67 14.89 20.00
C THR A 265 -13.96 15.98 19.17
N CYS A 266 -13.32 15.58 18.07
CA CYS A 266 -12.42 16.44 17.30
C CYS A 266 -13.07 17.77 16.87
N GLN A 267 -12.53 18.87 17.39
CA GLN A 267 -13.05 20.21 17.13
C GLN A 267 -12.53 20.83 15.83
N PHE A 268 -11.61 20.18 15.10
CA PHE A 268 -10.97 20.71 13.88
C PHE A 268 -11.66 20.24 12.57
N LYS A 269 -12.87 19.67 12.70
CA LYS A 269 -13.74 19.24 11.61
C LYS A 269 -14.63 20.39 11.12
N GLY A 270 -15.13 20.23 9.89
CA GLY A 270 -16.06 21.17 9.29
C GLY A 270 -15.37 22.41 8.72
N TYR A 271 -16.14 23.49 8.69
CA TYR A 271 -15.82 24.75 8.00
C TYR A 271 -16.15 25.95 8.90
N PRO A 272 -15.53 27.12 8.68
CA PRO A 272 -14.42 27.38 7.76
C PRO A 272 -13.15 26.56 8.09
N ARG A 273 -12.30 26.32 7.09
CA ARG A 273 -11.05 25.56 7.26
C ARG A 273 -9.92 26.46 7.72
N ILE A 274 -9.03 25.95 8.56
CA ILE A 274 -7.96 26.73 9.19
C ILE A 274 -6.75 26.88 8.25
N ALA A 275 -6.37 25.82 7.53
CA ALA A 275 -5.27 25.86 6.57
C ALA A 275 -5.61 26.69 5.32
N ASP A 276 -4.61 27.14 4.58
CA ASP A 276 -4.80 27.82 3.29
C ASP A 276 -5.29 26.85 2.20
N ILE A 277 -4.81 25.60 2.26
CA ILE A 277 -5.20 24.49 1.38
C ILE A 277 -5.43 23.23 2.24
N THR A 278 -6.50 22.47 1.98
CA THR A 278 -6.69 21.11 2.51
C THR A 278 -6.44 20.09 1.40
N ILE A 279 -5.74 18.99 1.68
CA ILE A 279 -5.56 17.89 0.73
C ILE A 279 -6.08 16.56 1.29
N ALA A 280 -6.55 15.66 0.41
CA ALA A 280 -7.00 14.34 0.82
C ALA A 280 -7.01 13.35 -0.34
N ASP A 281 -7.36 12.11 -0.03
CA ASP A 281 -7.84 11.15 -1.03
C ASP A 281 -9.22 11.59 -1.55
N LEU A 282 -9.43 11.55 -2.86
CA LEU A 282 -10.76 11.72 -3.44
C LEU A 282 -11.52 10.40 -3.38
N TRP A 283 -12.22 10.18 -2.26
CA TRP A 283 -13.12 9.04 -2.09
C TRP A 283 -14.47 9.28 -2.78
N GLY A 284 -15.10 8.20 -3.24
CA GLY A 284 -16.50 8.21 -3.67
C GLY A 284 -16.84 7.08 -4.65
N LYS A 285 -18.06 7.11 -5.20
CA LYS A 285 -18.52 6.09 -6.15
C LYS A 285 -17.72 6.17 -7.47
N PRO A 286 -17.47 5.03 -8.15
CA PRO A 286 -16.92 5.05 -9.50
C PRO A 286 -17.71 5.99 -10.42
N GLY A 287 -17.00 6.82 -11.19
CA GLY A 287 -17.61 7.78 -12.13
C GLY A 287 -17.73 9.22 -11.62
N ILE A 288 -17.33 9.52 -10.38
CA ILE A 288 -17.21 10.92 -9.89
C ILE A 288 -16.14 11.70 -10.68
N ILE A 289 -15.10 11.00 -11.11
CA ILE A 289 -14.05 11.53 -11.98
C ILE A 289 -13.93 10.68 -13.23
N ASP A 290 -13.43 11.30 -14.29
CA ASP A 290 -13.19 10.66 -15.56
C ASP A 290 -12.17 9.51 -15.39
N LYS A 291 -12.32 8.43 -16.15
CA LYS A 291 -11.49 7.20 -15.96
C LYS A 291 -10.00 7.46 -16.17
N ASP A 292 -9.66 8.44 -17.00
CA ASP A 292 -8.30 8.89 -17.31
C ASP A 292 -7.62 9.68 -16.18
N MET A 293 -8.38 10.05 -15.13
CA MET A 293 -7.90 10.75 -13.94
C MET A 293 -7.55 9.83 -12.76
N ASP A 294 -7.96 8.56 -12.80
CA ASP A 294 -7.78 7.66 -11.67
C ASP A 294 -6.84 6.51 -12.03
N HIS A 295 -7.09 5.74 -13.11
CA HIS A 295 -6.33 4.51 -13.47
C HIS A 295 -6.00 3.58 -12.29
N ASP A 296 -6.71 3.74 -11.18
CA ASP A 296 -6.39 3.13 -9.90
C ASP A 296 -4.94 3.39 -9.43
N LEU A 297 -4.46 4.60 -9.72
CA LEU A 297 -3.24 5.24 -9.23
C LEU A 297 -3.57 6.38 -8.24
N GLY A 298 -4.85 6.63 -7.98
CA GLY A 298 -5.34 7.58 -6.99
C GLY A 298 -5.42 9.02 -7.50
N THR A 299 -6.40 9.75 -6.95
CA THR A 299 -6.67 11.15 -7.25
C THR A 299 -6.82 11.90 -5.93
N SER A 300 -6.17 13.06 -5.80
CA SER A 300 -6.28 13.87 -4.61
C SER A 300 -7.53 14.75 -4.69
N LEU A 301 -8.21 14.93 -3.56
CA LEU A 301 -9.08 16.05 -3.34
C LEU A 301 -8.24 17.24 -2.85
N VAL A 302 -8.42 18.41 -3.46
CA VAL A 302 -7.80 19.67 -3.01
C VAL A 302 -8.93 20.65 -2.70
N LEU A 303 -8.91 21.20 -1.48
CA LEU A 303 -9.80 22.26 -1.03
C LEU A 303 -8.99 23.54 -0.89
N VAL A 304 -9.32 24.56 -1.66
CA VAL A 304 -8.72 25.89 -1.56
C VAL A 304 -9.56 26.70 -0.58
N ASN A 305 -8.99 27.00 0.58
CA ASN A 305 -9.71 27.60 1.70
C ASN A 305 -9.50 29.12 1.82
N SER A 306 -8.45 29.64 1.18
CA SER A 306 -8.03 31.04 1.23
C SER A 306 -7.65 31.56 -0.16
N ARG A 307 -7.68 32.88 -0.35
CA ARG A 307 -7.16 33.55 -1.56
C ARG A 307 -5.67 33.28 -1.73
N LYS A 308 -4.90 33.29 -0.63
CA LYS A 308 -3.47 32.95 -0.62
C LYS A 308 -3.23 31.51 -1.11
N GLY A 309 -4.04 30.57 -0.63
CA GLY A 309 -4.04 29.17 -1.06
C GLY A 309 -4.39 29.02 -2.54
N GLY A 310 -5.40 29.75 -3.03
CA GLY A 310 -5.78 29.74 -4.45
C GLY A 310 -4.67 30.28 -5.35
N ASN A 311 -4.07 31.40 -4.97
CA ASN A 311 -2.92 31.98 -5.65
C ASN A 311 -1.73 31.00 -5.70
N TYR A 312 -1.49 30.26 -4.61
CA TYR A 312 -0.41 29.27 -4.57
C TYR A 312 -0.74 28.01 -5.40
N TYR A 313 -1.97 27.51 -5.34
CA TYR A 313 -2.44 26.38 -6.15
C TYR A 313 -2.35 26.66 -7.65
N ASN A 314 -2.71 27.89 -8.07
CA ASN A 314 -2.61 28.32 -9.47
C ASN A 314 -1.18 28.25 -10.03
N LYS A 315 -0.14 28.25 -9.19
CA LYS A 315 1.26 28.11 -9.62
C LYS A 315 1.65 26.69 -10.03
N ILE A 316 0.80 25.68 -9.78
CA ILE A 316 1.10 24.27 -10.07
C ILE A 316 0.18 23.63 -11.10
N VAL A 317 -0.85 24.35 -11.58
CA VAL A 317 -1.89 23.80 -12.47
C VAL A 317 -1.34 23.26 -13.78
N ASP A 318 -0.19 23.75 -14.27
CA ASP A 318 0.47 23.25 -15.46
C ASP A 318 1.12 21.88 -15.27
N LYS A 319 1.50 21.53 -14.02
CA LYS A 319 2.14 20.25 -13.66
C LYS A 319 1.16 19.14 -13.30
N VAL A 320 -0.13 19.46 -13.22
CA VAL A 320 -1.16 18.55 -12.72
C VAL A 320 -2.32 18.47 -13.70
N LYS A 321 -3.03 17.37 -13.70
CA LYS A 321 -4.41 17.33 -14.19
C LYS A 321 -5.28 17.83 -13.04
N SER A 322 -6.06 18.88 -13.27
CA SER A 322 -6.93 19.49 -12.27
C SER A 322 -8.31 19.71 -12.88
N LYS A 323 -9.35 19.28 -12.16
CA LYS A 323 -10.75 19.45 -12.56
C LYS A 323 -11.53 20.03 -11.38
N PRO A 324 -12.22 21.16 -11.53
CA PRO A 324 -13.11 21.65 -10.48
C PRO A 324 -14.22 20.62 -10.25
N ILE A 325 -14.58 20.43 -8.98
CA ILE A 325 -15.71 19.60 -8.57
C ILE A 325 -16.57 20.40 -7.60
N ASP A 326 -17.85 20.05 -7.49
CA ASP A 326 -18.71 20.69 -6.51
C ASP A 326 -18.38 20.21 -5.08
N PHE A 327 -18.72 21.06 -4.12
CA PHE A 327 -18.47 20.83 -2.71
C PHE A 327 -19.19 19.59 -2.14
N GLN A 328 -20.37 19.25 -2.66
CA GLN A 328 -21.10 18.05 -2.21
C GLN A 328 -20.37 16.79 -2.65
N THR A 329 -19.91 16.74 -3.89
CA THR A 329 -19.06 15.67 -4.40
C THR A 329 -17.79 15.50 -3.57
N ALA A 330 -17.12 16.59 -3.19
CA ALA A 330 -15.94 16.55 -2.34
C ALA A 330 -16.19 15.96 -0.94
N THR A 331 -17.38 16.18 -0.38
CA THR A 331 -17.73 15.82 1.00
C THR A 331 -18.35 14.43 1.15
N VAL A 332 -19.16 13.96 0.18
CA VAL A 332 -19.89 12.68 0.26
C VAL A 332 -18.96 11.48 0.49
N GLY A 333 -17.79 11.46 -0.16
CA GLY A 333 -16.79 10.40 0.05
C GLY A 333 -15.91 10.59 1.28
N ASN A 334 -15.92 11.78 1.89
CA ASN A 334 -14.98 12.19 2.93
C ASN A 334 -15.69 12.52 4.25
N PRO A 335 -16.36 11.57 4.92
CA PRO A 335 -17.09 11.85 6.16
C PRO A 335 -16.20 12.40 7.28
N ALA A 336 -14.92 12.02 7.29
CA ALA A 336 -13.92 12.51 8.24
C ALA A 336 -13.59 14.01 8.10
N LEU A 337 -14.08 14.68 7.06
CA LEU A 337 -13.97 16.13 6.90
C LEU A 337 -14.91 16.88 7.85
N ILE A 338 -16.11 16.32 8.07
CA ILE A 338 -17.21 16.98 8.78
C ILE A 338 -17.57 16.31 10.11
N LYS A 339 -17.27 15.01 10.27
CA LYS A 339 -17.64 14.25 11.47
C LYS A 339 -16.38 13.80 12.24
N PRO A 340 -16.39 13.91 13.58
CA PRO A 340 -15.41 13.24 14.43
C PRO A 340 -15.45 11.72 14.25
N LEU A 341 -14.40 11.06 14.75
CA LEU A 341 -14.38 9.60 14.80
C LEU A 341 -15.43 9.11 15.80
N SER A 342 -16.15 8.03 15.47
CA SER A 342 -17.06 7.41 16.44
C SER A 342 -16.29 6.81 17.61
N ALA A 343 -16.93 6.72 18.77
CA ALA A 343 -16.36 6.10 19.97
C ALA A 343 -15.76 4.70 19.70
N PRO A 344 -14.84 4.23 20.56
CA PRO A 344 -14.34 2.85 20.53
C PRO A 344 -15.49 1.84 20.44
N LYS A 345 -15.30 0.80 19.64
CA LYS A 345 -16.25 -0.31 19.46
C LYS A 345 -15.98 -1.48 20.41
N VAL A 346 -15.00 -1.32 21.27
CA VAL A 346 -14.55 -2.24 22.31
C VAL A 346 -14.38 -1.44 23.58
N ASP A 347 -14.37 -2.11 24.73
CA ASP A 347 -14.03 -1.46 26.00
C ASP A 347 -12.59 -0.94 25.91
N ARG A 348 -12.41 0.38 26.01
CA ARG A 348 -11.10 1.02 25.84
C ARG A 348 -10.15 0.69 26.99
N GLU A 349 -10.65 0.71 28.22
CA GLU A 349 -9.81 0.50 29.40
C GLU A 349 -9.31 -0.94 29.43
N GLU A 350 -10.19 -1.92 29.19
CA GLU A 350 -9.81 -3.32 29.05
C GLU A 350 -8.83 -3.50 27.89
N PHE A 351 -9.10 -2.89 26.73
CA PHE A 351 -8.26 -2.99 25.54
C PHE A 351 -6.81 -2.55 25.79
N PHE A 352 -6.61 -1.41 26.45
CA PHE A 352 -5.27 -0.90 26.73
C PHE A 352 -4.58 -1.64 27.89
N LYS A 353 -5.35 -2.11 28.89
CA LYS A 353 -4.82 -3.01 29.94
C LYS A 353 -4.31 -4.32 29.34
N ASP A 354 -5.07 -4.90 28.41
CA ASP A 354 -4.66 -6.10 27.70
C ASP A 354 -3.41 -5.86 26.87
N MET A 355 -3.32 -4.74 26.17
CA MET A 355 -2.14 -4.40 25.36
C MET A 355 -0.86 -4.30 26.20
N GLU A 356 -0.95 -3.95 27.49
CA GLU A 356 0.19 -3.99 28.42
C GLU A 356 0.50 -5.38 28.95
N CYS A 357 -0.52 -6.25 29.05
CA CYS A 357 -0.40 -7.57 29.66
C CYS A 357 -0.12 -8.72 28.67
N MET A 358 -0.25 -8.51 27.36
CA MET A 358 -0.06 -9.56 26.36
C MET A 358 0.68 -9.09 25.09
N PRO A 359 1.32 -9.99 24.36
CA PRO A 359 1.95 -9.67 23.08
C PRO A 359 0.95 -9.08 22.07
N PHE A 360 1.42 -8.13 21.24
CA PHE A 360 0.56 -7.41 20.30
C PHE A 360 -0.20 -8.33 19.33
N LYS A 361 0.40 -9.46 18.93
CA LYS A 361 -0.25 -10.49 18.09
C LYS A 361 -1.50 -11.08 18.74
N ASP A 362 -1.48 -11.28 20.06
CA ASP A 362 -2.59 -11.89 20.79
C ASP A 362 -3.69 -10.86 21.07
N LEU A 363 -3.32 -9.59 21.33
CA LEU A 363 -4.25 -8.47 21.38
C LEU A 363 -5.06 -8.35 20.08
N VAL A 364 -4.37 -8.39 18.93
CA VAL A 364 -5.03 -8.33 17.62
C VAL A 364 -5.97 -9.51 17.43
N ARG A 365 -5.56 -10.74 17.77
CA ARG A 365 -6.44 -11.91 17.69
C ARG A 365 -7.67 -11.80 18.57
N LYS A 366 -7.56 -11.19 19.76
CA LYS A 366 -8.69 -10.97 20.67
C LYS A 366 -9.70 -9.97 20.12
N TYR A 367 -9.24 -8.86 19.54
CA TYR A 367 -10.11 -7.70 19.21
C TYR A 367 -10.34 -7.46 17.71
N VAL A 368 -9.62 -8.13 16.80
CA VAL A 368 -9.66 -7.87 15.36
C VAL A 368 -9.99 -9.16 14.60
N LYS A 369 -10.96 -9.09 13.69
CA LYS A 369 -11.33 -10.23 12.85
C LYS A 369 -10.54 -10.17 11.54
N ILE A 370 -9.70 -11.18 11.29
CA ILE A 370 -8.93 -11.32 10.05
C ILE A 370 -9.68 -12.24 9.09
N SER A 371 -10.14 -11.70 7.96
CA SER A 371 -11.04 -12.39 7.03
C SER A 371 -10.47 -13.71 6.50
N SER A 372 -9.16 -13.78 6.25
CA SER A 372 -8.47 -14.97 5.73
C SER A 372 -8.38 -16.13 6.72
N GLU A 373 -8.60 -15.88 8.02
CA GLU A 373 -8.53 -16.90 9.07
C GLU A 373 -9.91 -17.45 9.43
N LEU A 374 -10.98 -16.80 8.95
CA LEU A 374 -12.34 -17.23 9.22
C LEU A 374 -12.73 -18.38 8.27
N PRO A 375 -13.44 -19.41 8.78
CA PRO A 375 -13.96 -20.48 7.93
C PRO A 375 -14.97 -19.90 6.92
N LEU A 376 -14.98 -20.47 5.71
CA LEU A 376 -15.90 -20.05 4.66
C LEU A 376 -17.37 -20.26 5.10
N SER A 377 -18.19 -19.22 4.95
CA SER A 377 -19.61 -19.31 5.21
C SER A 377 -20.31 -20.22 4.19
N ASN A 378 -21.48 -20.76 4.52
CA ASN A 378 -22.29 -21.55 3.57
C ASN A 378 -22.64 -20.76 2.30
N LYS A 379 -22.81 -19.43 2.42
CA LYS A 379 -23.03 -18.52 1.28
C LYS A 379 -21.80 -18.45 0.37
N ASP A 380 -20.59 -18.42 0.93
CA ASP A 380 -19.35 -18.41 0.16
C ASP A 380 -19.12 -19.75 -0.54
N LYS A 381 -19.37 -20.86 0.16
CA LYS A 381 -19.33 -22.20 -0.41
C LYS A 381 -20.28 -22.33 -1.60
N LEU A 382 -21.53 -21.88 -1.44
CA LEU A 382 -22.51 -21.87 -2.54
C LEU A 382 -22.07 -20.98 -3.70
N LYS A 383 -21.51 -19.79 -3.41
CA LYS A 383 -20.97 -18.88 -4.43
C LYS A 383 -19.79 -19.51 -5.19
N ASN A 384 -18.95 -20.29 -4.52
CA ASN A 384 -17.84 -21.01 -5.15
C ASN A 384 -18.35 -22.15 -6.04
N THR A 385 -19.33 -22.93 -5.59
CA THR A 385 -19.99 -23.95 -6.41
C THR A 385 -20.68 -23.33 -7.64
N ALA A 386 -21.41 -22.22 -7.47
CA ALA A 386 -22.02 -21.51 -8.59
C ALA A 386 -20.96 -20.98 -9.57
N ARG A 387 -19.84 -20.45 -9.07
CA ARG A 387 -18.69 -20.03 -9.90
C ARG A 387 -18.12 -21.17 -10.71
N PHE A 388 -17.99 -22.37 -10.14
CA PHE A 388 -17.57 -23.56 -10.89
C PHE A 388 -18.54 -23.89 -12.02
N LEU A 389 -19.84 -24.03 -11.73
CA LEU A 389 -20.84 -24.39 -12.74
C LEU A 389 -20.94 -23.34 -13.87
N LEU A 390 -21.00 -22.06 -13.52
CA LEU A 390 -21.04 -20.97 -14.48
C LEU A 390 -19.72 -20.86 -15.27
N GLY A 391 -18.59 -21.09 -14.62
CA GLY A 391 -17.26 -21.11 -15.24
C GLY A 391 -17.15 -22.22 -16.28
N VAL A 392 -17.52 -23.45 -15.93
CA VAL A 392 -17.53 -24.60 -16.85
C VAL A 392 -18.43 -24.31 -18.05
N LYS A 393 -19.66 -23.82 -17.82
CA LYS A 393 -20.58 -23.42 -18.90
C LYS A 393 -19.95 -22.37 -19.82
N ARG A 394 -19.28 -21.36 -19.25
CA ARG A 394 -18.62 -20.27 -19.98
C ARG A 394 -17.48 -20.79 -20.87
N VAL A 395 -16.58 -21.62 -20.33
CA VAL A 395 -15.38 -22.06 -21.05
C VAL A 395 -15.67 -23.19 -22.05
N CYS A 396 -16.66 -24.02 -21.79
CA CYS A 396 -17.04 -25.13 -22.66
C CYS A 396 -18.06 -24.72 -23.75
N GLY A 397 -18.96 -23.79 -23.46
CA GLY A 397 -20.18 -23.62 -24.23
C GLY A 397 -20.96 -24.95 -24.28
N TRP A 398 -21.34 -25.38 -25.49
CA TRP A 398 -22.05 -26.65 -25.74
C TRP A 398 -21.14 -27.83 -26.14
N ASN A 399 -19.81 -27.69 -26.02
CA ASN A 399 -18.89 -28.75 -26.44
C ASN A 399 -18.81 -29.86 -25.38
N LEU A 400 -19.43 -31.01 -25.65
CA LEU A 400 -19.50 -32.17 -24.74
C LEU A 400 -18.12 -32.67 -24.32
N GLY A 401 -17.15 -32.79 -25.25
CA GLY A 401 -15.80 -33.25 -24.91
C GLY A 401 -15.10 -32.36 -23.87
N THR A 402 -15.28 -31.03 -23.97
CA THR A 402 -14.72 -30.07 -23.01
C THR A 402 -15.45 -30.11 -21.67
N ILE A 403 -16.77 -30.35 -21.68
CA ILE A 403 -17.56 -30.56 -20.45
C ILE A 403 -17.08 -31.83 -19.73
N CYS A 404 -16.98 -32.95 -20.44
CA CYS A 404 -16.48 -34.22 -19.90
C CYS A 404 -15.07 -34.06 -19.33
N LYS A 405 -14.20 -33.32 -20.02
CA LYS A 405 -12.84 -33.02 -19.54
C LYS A 405 -12.84 -32.23 -18.24
N ASN A 406 -13.65 -31.18 -18.13
CA ASN A 406 -13.77 -30.40 -16.89
C ASN A 406 -14.35 -31.23 -15.74
N ILE A 407 -15.33 -32.10 -16.01
CA ILE A 407 -15.88 -33.02 -15.00
C ILE A 407 -14.81 -34.02 -14.56
N TYR A 408 -14.14 -34.67 -15.50
CA TYR A 408 -13.13 -35.69 -15.21
C TYR A 408 -12.00 -35.14 -14.35
N TYR A 409 -11.35 -34.05 -14.75
CA TYR A 409 -10.21 -33.51 -14.01
C TYR A 409 -10.59 -32.87 -12.68
N ASN A 410 -11.80 -32.34 -12.53
CA ASN A 410 -12.22 -31.75 -11.25
C ASN A 410 -12.81 -32.75 -10.26
N LEU A 411 -13.41 -33.85 -10.72
CA LEU A 411 -14.21 -34.74 -9.87
C LEU A 411 -13.74 -36.20 -9.85
N LEU A 412 -13.04 -36.68 -10.89
CA LEU A 412 -12.73 -38.10 -11.06
C LEU A 412 -11.21 -38.40 -11.07
N CYS A 413 -10.39 -37.45 -11.53
CA CYS A 413 -8.95 -37.62 -11.63
C CYS A 413 -8.29 -37.47 -10.26
N LYS A 414 -7.83 -38.59 -9.68
CA LYS A 414 -7.18 -38.61 -8.35
C LYS A 414 -5.86 -37.83 -8.29
N ALA A 415 -5.19 -37.63 -9.42
CA ALA A 415 -3.96 -36.85 -9.48
C ALA A 415 -4.23 -35.35 -9.23
N VAL A 416 -5.46 -34.86 -9.44
CA VAL A 416 -5.83 -33.46 -9.27
C VAL A 416 -6.60 -33.27 -7.95
N LYS A 417 -5.99 -32.59 -6.98
CA LYS A 417 -6.61 -32.26 -5.70
C LYS A 417 -7.46 -30.99 -5.84
N THR A 418 -8.77 -31.16 -5.84
CA THR A 418 -9.75 -30.07 -5.96
C THR A 418 -10.61 -29.95 -4.70
N ASN A 419 -11.14 -28.76 -4.48
CA ASN A 419 -12.23 -28.51 -3.54
C ASN A 419 -13.10 -27.36 -4.07
N ILE A 420 -14.18 -27.71 -4.76
CA ILE A 420 -15.08 -26.76 -5.43
C ILE A 420 -15.68 -25.76 -4.43
N THR A 421 -16.07 -26.23 -3.24
CA THR A 421 -16.68 -25.36 -2.22
C THR A 421 -15.71 -24.33 -1.65
N GLU A 422 -14.40 -24.61 -1.71
CA GLU A 422 -13.34 -23.67 -1.35
C GLU A 422 -12.82 -22.83 -2.53
N GLY A 423 -13.38 -23.01 -3.73
CA GLY A 423 -12.92 -22.29 -4.92
C GLY A 423 -11.62 -22.82 -5.53
N LYS A 424 -11.27 -24.08 -5.24
CA LYS A 424 -10.06 -24.77 -5.72
C LYS A 424 -10.43 -25.75 -6.82
N PHE A 425 -10.42 -25.31 -8.07
CA PHE A 425 -10.85 -26.11 -9.23
C PHE A 425 -10.22 -25.60 -10.53
N MET A 426 -10.21 -26.43 -11.56
CA MET A 426 -9.75 -26.08 -12.90
C MET A 426 -10.91 -25.59 -13.78
N LEU A 427 -10.65 -24.59 -14.61
CA LEU A 427 -11.45 -24.24 -15.77
C LEU A 427 -10.63 -24.52 -17.03
N ILE A 428 -10.98 -25.59 -17.74
CA ILE A 428 -10.24 -26.07 -18.91
C ILE A 428 -10.97 -25.59 -20.17
N HIS A 429 -10.32 -24.73 -20.94
CA HIS A 429 -10.86 -24.22 -22.21
C HIS A 429 -10.80 -25.26 -23.34
N LYS A 430 -11.52 -25.00 -24.44
CA LYS A 430 -11.44 -25.81 -25.67
C LYS A 430 -10.02 -25.83 -26.24
N HIS A 431 -9.64 -26.92 -26.91
CA HIS A 431 -8.30 -27.12 -27.50
C HIS A 431 -7.17 -27.12 -26.46
N CYS A 432 -7.42 -27.73 -25.30
CA CYS A 432 -6.40 -28.04 -24.32
C CYS A 432 -6.16 -29.56 -24.27
N THR A 433 -4.91 -30.00 -24.28
CA THR A 433 -4.51 -31.41 -24.24
C THR A 433 -3.67 -31.66 -23.00
N PHE A 434 -4.12 -32.58 -22.16
CA PHE A 434 -3.50 -32.87 -20.87
C PHE A 434 -3.06 -34.33 -20.89
N ASP A 435 -1.81 -34.57 -20.53
CA ASP A 435 -1.26 -35.88 -20.24
C ASP A 435 -0.73 -35.87 -18.80
N ILE A 436 -1.45 -36.53 -17.89
CA ILE A 436 -1.17 -36.50 -16.45
C ILE A 436 -1.03 -37.93 -15.98
N ALA A 437 0.19 -38.29 -15.56
CA ALA A 437 0.48 -39.62 -15.04
C ALA A 437 -0.34 -39.91 -13.78
N ARG A 438 -0.71 -41.19 -13.59
CA ARG A 438 -1.52 -41.62 -12.44
C ARG A 438 -0.88 -41.33 -11.08
N THR A 439 0.46 -41.30 -11.02
CA THR A 439 1.24 -41.00 -9.79
C THR A 439 1.67 -39.53 -9.69
N ALA A 440 1.29 -38.68 -10.64
CA ALA A 440 1.51 -37.25 -10.55
C ALA A 440 0.62 -36.60 -9.47
N THR A 441 0.95 -35.38 -9.08
CA THR A 441 0.13 -34.57 -8.16
C THR A 441 -0.07 -33.16 -8.69
N ILE A 442 -1.31 -32.73 -8.82
CA ILE A 442 -1.71 -31.35 -9.07
C ILE A 442 -2.49 -30.86 -7.85
N GLU A 443 -1.99 -29.83 -7.17
CA GLU A 443 -2.62 -29.26 -5.98
C GLU A 443 -3.06 -27.82 -6.23
N LEU A 444 -4.36 -27.55 -6.05
CA LEU A 444 -4.95 -26.26 -6.37
C LEU A 444 -5.18 -25.42 -5.12
N GLY A 445 -4.52 -24.26 -5.05
CA GLY A 445 -4.74 -23.22 -4.03
C GLY A 445 -5.86 -22.23 -4.41
N GLY A 446 -6.35 -22.29 -5.64
CA GLY A 446 -7.43 -21.45 -6.17
C GLY A 446 -7.90 -21.94 -7.54
N ILE A 447 -8.50 -21.05 -8.34
CA ILE A 447 -8.98 -21.39 -9.68
C ILE A 447 -7.78 -21.43 -10.64
N LEU A 448 -7.58 -22.56 -11.33
CA LEU A 448 -6.65 -22.68 -12.45
C LEU A 448 -7.41 -22.55 -13.77
N ASP A 449 -7.37 -21.35 -14.37
CA ASP A 449 -7.98 -21.04 -15.66
C ASP A 449 -6.98 -21.33 -16.79
N PHE A 450 -7.14 -22.45 -17.49
CA PHE A 450 -6.15 -22.98 -18.42
C PHE A 450 -6.61 -22.89 -19.87
N GLY A 451 -5.76 -22.29 -20.73
CA GLY A 451 -6.02 -22.14 -22.16
C GLY A 451 -6.98 -21.00 -22.47
N SER A 452 -7.01 -19.95 -21.64
CA SER A 452 -7.91 -18.82 -21.78
C SER A 452 -7.68 -18.09 -23.11
N LYS A 453 -8.75 -17.86 -23.88
CA LYS A 453 -8.67 -17.34 -25.25
C LYS A 453 -9.05 -15.88 -25.34
N ARG A 454 -8.21 -15.10 -26.01
CA ARG A 454 -8.54 -13.72 -26.41
C ARG A 454 -9.26 -13.66 -27.76
N ILE A 455 -8.92 -14.55 -28.69
CA ILE A 455 -9.51 -14.61 -30.03
C ILE A 455 -10.59 -15.70 -30.08
N ARG A 456 -11.82 -15.30 -30.39
CA ARG A 456 -12.96 -16.23 -30.54
C ARG A 456 -12.70 -17.17 -31.72
N GLY A 457 -12.89 -18.47 -31.52
CA GLY A 457 -12.73 -19.48 -32.57
C GLY A 457 -11.29 -20.00 -32.76
N SER A 458 -10.30 -19.46 -32.05
CA SER A 458 -8.93 -19.99 -32.14
C SER A 458 -8.85 -21.47 -31.75
N VAL A 459 -8.17 -22.24 -32.59
CA VAL A 459 -7.91 -23.67 -32.42
C VAL A 459 -6.49 -24.00 -31.95
N LEU A 460 -5.70 -22.97 -31.65
CA LEU A 460 -4.34 -23.14 -31.15
C LEU A 460 -4.37 -23.95 -29.84
N GLU A 461 -3.61 -25.04 -29.84
CA GLU A 461 -3.58 -26.00 -28.75
C GLU A 461 -2.81 -25.46 -27.54
N SER A 462 -3.27 -25.79 -26.33
CA SER A 462 -2.50 -25.59 -25.09
C SER A 462 -2.25 -26.94 -24.43
N ARG A 463 -1.01 -27.21 -24.02
CA ARG A 463 -0.56 -28.53 -23.59
C ARG A 463 -0.09 -28.51 -22.15
N LEU A 464 -0.43 -29.56 -21.41
CA LEU A 464 0.06 -29.81 -20.05
C LEU A 464 0.49 -31.26 -19.93
N LEU A 465 1.77 -31.49 -19.69
CA LEU A 465 2.35 -32.78 -19.33
C LEU A 465 2.76 -32.76 -17.86
N VAL A 466 2.34 -33.78 -17.10
CA VAL A 466 2.87 -34.05 -15.76
C VAL A 466 3.24 -35.52 -15.64
N ASP A 467 4.54 -35.78 -15.63
CA ASP A 467 5.13 -37.11 -15.57
C ASP A 467 4.91 -37.79 -14.20
N PRO A 468 5.19 -39.11 -14.10
CA PRO A 468 5.12 -39.84 -12.83
C PRO A 468 5.85 -39.11 -11.70
N HIS A 469 5.21 -38.98 -10.54
CA HIS A 469 5.73 -38.28 -9.34
C HIS A 469 6.01 -36.78 -9.49
N GLY A 470 5.81 -36.19 -10.68
CA GLY A 470 5.86 -34.75 -10.90
C GLY A 470 4.76 -34.02 -10.13
N LYS A 471 5.05 -32.80 -9.69
CA LYS A 471 4.14 -31.97 -8.88
C LYS A 471 3.90 -30.60 -9.50
N LEU A 472 2.64 -30.25 -9.70
CA LEU A 472 2.19 -28.90 -10.05
C LEU A 472 1.38 -28.33 -8.89
N ILE A 473 1.84 -27.23 -8.30
CA ILE A 473 1.20 -26.61 -7.13
C ILE A 473 0.79 -25.19 -7.50
N THR A 474 -0.47 -24.83 -7.25
CA THR A 474 -0.92 -23.43 -7.28
C THR A 474 -1.18 -22.95 -5.86
N LYS A 475 -0.73 -21.74 -5.51
CA LYS A 475 -0.96 -21.13 -4.17
C LYS A 475 -2.17 -20.19 -4.14
N GLY A 476 -2.83 -19.97 -5.28
CA GLY A 476 -4.01 -19.13 -5.42
C GLY A 476 -4.59 -19.24 -6.83
N GLY A 477 -5.24 -18.17 -7.30
CA GLY A 477 -5.72 -18.10 -8.69
C GLY A 477 -4.56 -18.08 -9.69
N VAL A 478 -4.68 -18.84 -10.78
CA VAL A 478 -3.68 -18.94 -11.85
C VAL A 478 -4.40 -18.85 -13.19
N SER A 479 -3.93 -17.99 -14.07
CA SER A 479 -4.47 -17.86 -15.43
C SER A 479 -3.39 -18.13 -16.47
N ILE A 480 -3.61 -19.13 -17.31
CA ILE A 480 -2.73 -19.52 -18.40
C ILE A 480 -3.41 -19.19 -19.73
N GLY A 481 -2.75 -18.38 -20.55
CA GLY A 481 -3.18 -18.06 -21.89
C GLY A 481 -3.15 -19.29 -22.83
N TYR A 482 -3.97 -19.26 -23.87
CA TYR A 482 -3.95 -20.27 -24.92
C TYR A 482 -2.59 -20.36 -25.65
N GLY A 483 -2.26 -21.50 -26.26
CA GLY A 483 -0.96 -21.73 -26.91
C GLY A 483 0.16 -22.15 -25.94
N ALA A 484 -0.12 -22.26 -24.64
CA ALA A 484 0.89 -22.61 -23.66
C ALA A 484 1.40 -24.05 -23.81
N ASP A 485 2.66 -24.26 -23.47
CA ASP A 485 3.32 -25.56 -23.40
C ASP A 485 3.99 -25.73 -22.04
N ILE A 486 3.38 -26.53 -21.17
CA ILE A 486 3.83 -26.69 -19.78
C ILE A 486 4.14 -28.16 -19.53
N GLU A 487 5.39 -28.44 -19.18
CA GLU A 487 5.88 -29.79 -18.93
C GLU A 487 6.50 -29.86 -17.52
N VAL A 488 6.07 -30.83 -16.73
CA VAL A 488 6.62 -31.15 -15.42
C VAL A 488 7.14 -32.58 -15.47
N PHE A 489 8.46 -32.72 -15.50
CA PHE A 489 9.13 -34.02 -15.62
C PHE A 489 9.03 -34.83 -14.33
N ARG A 490 9.48 -36.08 -14.42
CA ARG A 490 9.53 -37.02 -13.31
C ARG A 490 10.24 -36.41 -12.10
N ASP A 491 9.61 -36.53 -10.93
CA ASP A 491 10.09 -36.02 -9.63
C ASP A 491 10.30 -34.48 -9.57
N ALA A 492 9.90 -33.72 -10.59
CA ALA A 492 10.05 -32.27 -10.64
C ALA A 492 8.91 -31.53 -9.92
N ASN A 493 9.18 -30.29 -9.49
CA ASN A 493 8.23 -29.44 -8.77
C ASN A 493 8.04 -28.11 -9.49
N LEU A 494 6.84 -27.86 -10.02
CA LEU A 494 6.43 -26.58 -10.58
C LEU A 494 5.45 -25.90 -9.62
N THR A 495 5.80 -24.71 -9.13
CA THR A 495 4.95 -23.92 -8.24
C THR A 495 4.55 -22.60 -8.89
N PHE A 496 3.25 -22.33 -8.95
CA PHE A 496 2.67 -21.03 -9.27
C PHE A 496 2.16 -20.36 -7.99
N GLY A 497 2.67 -19.17 -7.70
CA GLY A 497 2.17 -18.30 -6.64
C GLY A 497 0.73 -17.85 -6.87
N ALA A 498 0.13 -17.20 -5.87
CA ALA A 498 -1.19 -16.63 -6.02
C ALA A 498 -1.19 -15.50 -7.07
N ASP A 499 -2.25 -15.43 -7.87
CA ASP A 499 -2.44 -14.43 -8.94
C ASP A 499 -1.37 -14.47 -10.04
N PHE A 500 -0.81 -15.65 -10.34
CA PHE A 500 0.04 -15.85 -11.51
C PHE A 500 -0.76 -15.68 -12.81
N SER A 501 -0.19 -15.00 -13.79
CA SER A 501 -0.80 -14.89 -15.12
C SER A 501 0.20 -15.07 -16.26
N SER A 502 -0.23 -15.71 -17.35
CA SER A 502 0.52 -15.76 -18.59
C SER A 502 -0.30 -15.30 -19.78
N ASN A 503 0.36 -14.68 -20.74
CA ASN A 503 -0.22 -14.42 -22.05
C ASN A 503 -0.16 -15.69 -22.94
N ILE A 504 -0.41 -15.51 -24.24
CA ILE A 504 -0.31 -16.57 -25.25
C ILE A 504 1.12 -17.16 -25.32
N ASN A 505 1.23 -18.45 -25.66
CA ASN A 505 2.49 -19.14 -25.98
C ASN A 505 3.54 -19.17 -24.85
N ALA A 506 3.11 -19.17 -23.59
CA ALA A 506 4.04 -19.41 -22.47
C ALA A 506 4.59 -20.84 -22.55
N THR A 507 5.92 -20.98 -22.54
CA THR A 507 6.62 -22.28 -22.54
C THR A 507 7.32 -22.47 -21.20
N ILE A 508 6.93 -23.47 -20.41
CA ILE A 508 7.47 -23.73 -19.07
C ILE A 508 7.90 -25.20 -19.00
N ILE A 509 9.21 -25.45 -18.97
CA ILE A 509 9.77 -26.80 -18.96
C ILE A 509 10.49 -27.03 -17.62
N CYS A 510 9.82 -27.73 -16.71
CA CYS A 510 10.27 -28.00 -15.35
C CYS A 510 10.85 -29.41 -15.24
N GLY A 511 12.18 -29.49 -15.14
CA GLY A 511 12.96 -30.70 -14.97
C GLY A 511 13.40 -30.99 -13.54
N HIS A 512 13.32 -30.02 -12.62
CA HIS A 512 13.64 -30.20 -11.21
C HIS A 512 12.80 -29.31 -10.28
N ASP A 513 13.01 -27.99 -10.33
CA ASP A 513 12.26 -27.01 -9.53
C ASP A 513 12.15 -25.66 -10.25
N ILE A 514 10.92 -25.27 -10.56
CA ILE A 514 10.57 -23.92 -11.03
C ILE A 514 9.53 -23.35 -10.08
N THR A 515 9.84 -22.20 -9.50
CA THR A 515 8.93 -21.48 -8.62
C THR A 515 8.69 -20.07 -9.13
N PHE A 516 7.43 -19.77 -9.42
CA PHE A 516 6.93 -18.41 -9.59
C PHE A 516 6.26 -17.99 -8.29
N ASP A 517 6.70 -16.90 -7.68
CA ASP A 517 6.10 -16.35 -6.47
C ASP A 517 4.80 -15.58 -6.80
N GLU A 518 4.16 -14.95 -5.81
CA GLU A 518 2.88 -14.26 -5.96
C GLU A 518 2.93 -13.14 -7.03
N LYS A 519 1.86 -13.02 -7.83
CA LYS A 519 1.66 -11.98 -8.85
C LYS A 519 2.74 -11.89 -9.92
N VAL A 520 3.37 -13.00 -10.29
CA VAL A 520 4.23 -13.01 -11.48
C VAL A 520 3.38 -13.00 -12.75
N SER A 521 3.75 -12.13 -13.70
CA SER A 521 3.08 -12.04 -15.00
C SER A 521 4.04 -12.32 -16.15
N LEU A 522 3.61 -13.17 -17.08
CA LEU A 522 4.34 -13.48 -18.31
C LEU A 522 3.68 -12.79 -19.51
N GLY A 523 4.50 -12.09 -20.29
CA GLY A 523 4.16 -11.59 -21.61
C GLY A 523 3.94 -12.73 -22.61
N ARG A 524 3.89 -12.37 -23.90
CA ARG A 524 3.73 -13.34 -24.98
C ARG A 524 5.03 -14.11 -25.20
N ASP A 525 4.94 -15.37 -25.61
CA ASP A 525 6.10 -16.14 -26.08
C ASP A 525 7.25 -16.24 -25.05
N VAL A 526 6.94 -16.14 -23.76
CA VAL A 526 7.94 -16.25 -22.69
C VAL A 526 8.32 -17.70 -22.48
N THR A 527 9.62 -17.97 -22.37
CA THR A 527 10.15 -19.31 -22.09
C THR A 527 10.83 -19.34 -20.73
N VAL A 528 10.49 -20.31 -19.89
CA VAL A 528 11.14 -20.57 -18.60
C VAL A 528 11.52 -22.04 -18.52
N ARG A 529 12.80 -22.31 -18.26
CA ARG A 529 13.30 -23.69 -18.10
C ARG A 529 14.41 -23.76 -17.06
N ASP A 530 14.41 -24.85 -16.29
CA ASP A 530 15.42 -25.15 -15.26
C ASP A 530 16.32 -26.34 -15.63
N ASN A 531 16.16 -26.90 -16.82
CA ASN A 531 16.95 -27.99 -17.38
C ASN A 531 17.47 -27.65 -18.79
N ASN A 532 18.49 -28.35 -19.28
CA ASN A 532 18.99 -28.22 -20.66
C ASN A 532 18.71 -29.46 -21.53
N GLY A 533 17.72 -30.30 -21.18
CA GLY A 533 17.43 -31.57 -21.87
C GLY A 533 18.40 -32.69 -21.51
N GLU A 534 18.18 -33.92 -21.98
CA GLU A 534 19.01 -35.08 -21.65
C GLU A 534 20.31 -35.14 -22.50
N HIS A 535 21.17 -34.13 -22.33
CA HIS A 535 22.45 -34.05 -23.03
C HIS A 535 23.63 -34.20 -22.07
N PHE A 536 24.60 -35.01 -22.45
CA PHE A 536 25.85 -35.19 -21.71
C PHE A 536 26.85 -34.09 -22.10
N ILE A 537 27.19 -33.21 -21.16
CA ILE A 537 28.21 -32.18 -21.36
C ILE A 537 29.44 -32.53 -20.51
N SER A 538 30.57 -32.79 -21.18
CA SER A 538 31.85 -33.08 -20.53
C SER A 538 32.50 -31.80 -20.00
N ARG A 539 31.97 -31.28 -18.88
CA ARG A 539 32.55 -30.15 -18.13
C ARG A 539 32.45 -30.40 -16.63
N ARG A 540 33.53 -30.10 -15.91
CA ARG A 540 33.58 -30.18 -14.45
C ARG A 540 32.48 -29.31 -13.84
N ALA A 541 31.72 -29.87 -12.90
CA ALA A 541 30.60 -29.21 -12.20
C ALA A 541 29.41 -28.78 -13.08
N TYR A 542 29.31 -29.27 -14.33
CA TYR A 542 28.09 -29.08 -15.12
C TYR A 542 26.92 -29.81 -14.45
N LYS A 543 25.81 -29.09 -14.27
CA LYS A 543 24.54 -29.66 -13.86
C LYS A 543 23.54 -29.42 -14.97
N ASN A 544 22.89 -30.49 -15.41
CA ASN A 544 21.84 -30.39 -16.42
C ASN A 544 20.63 -29.61 -15.90
N VAL A 545 20.31 -29.80 -14.62
CA VAL A 545 19.21 -29.13 -13.93
C VAL A 545 19.74 -28.13 -12.90
N ARG A 546 19.17 -26.92 -12.89
CA ARG A 546 19.41 -25.88 -11.88
C ARG A 546 18.11 -25.10 -11.63
N PRO A 547 17.60 -25.09 -10.40
CA PRO A 547 16.31 -24.46 -10.08
C PRO A 547 16.17 -23.03 -10.57
N VAL A 548 14.95 -22.66 -10.95
CA VAL A 548 14.58 -21.28 -11.32
C VAL A 548 13.59 -20.72 -10.31
N PHE A 549 13.89 -19.53 -9.81
CA PHE A 549 13.00 -18.79 -8.92
C PHE A 549 12.70 -17.40 -9.50
N ILE A 550 11.41 -17.07 -9.61
CA ILE A 550 10.92 -15.77 -10.06
C ILE A 550 10.21 -15.10 -8.90
N GLY A 551 10.81 -14.05 -8.35
CA GLY A 551 10.30 -13.34 -7.18
C GLY A 551 8.98 -12.61 -7.44
N LYS A 552 8.25 -12.33 -6.35
CA LYS A 552 6.90 -11.77 -6.41
C LYS A 552 6.81 -10.49 -7.22
N HIS A 553 5.67 -10.28 -7.85
CA HIS A 553 5.36 -9.08 -8.63
C HIS A 553 6.35 -8.81 -9.78
N SER A 554 7.05 -9.84 -10.27
CA SER A 554 7.94 -9.72 -11.43
C SER A 554 7.16 -9.77 -12.75
N TRP A 555 7.65 -9.03 -13.75
CA TRP A 555 7.08 -9.02 -15.09
C TRP A 555 8.11 -9.50 -16.12
N LEU A 556 7.82 -10.63 -16.78
CA LEU A 556 8.65 -11.13 -17.88
C LEU A 556 8.04 -10.67 -19.19
N CYS A 557 8.67 -9.71 -19.88
CA CYS A 557 8.16 -9.15 -21.12
C CYS A 557 8.25 -10.14 -22.29
N GLU A 558 7.58 -9.78 -23.39
CA GLU A 558 7.45 -10.61 -24.60
C GLU A 558 8.76 -11.25 -25.05
N GLY A 559 8.73 -12.56 -25.33
CA GLY A 559 9.85 -13.30 -25.91
C GLY A 559 11.06 -13.47 -25.00
N SER A 560 10.97 -13.09 -23.71
CA SER A 560 12.07 -13.30 -22.78
C SER A 560 12.28 -14.78 -22.48
N VAL A 561 13.54 -15.17 -22.31
CA VAL A 561 13.97 -16.55 -22.08
C VAL A 561 14.73 -16.62 -20.76
N ILE A 562 14.20 -17.41 -19.83
CA ILE A 562 14.78 -17.63 -18.51
C ILE A 562 15.41 -19.02 -18.45
N MET A 563 16.72 -19.04 -18.24
CA MET A 563 17.53 -20.27 -18.27
C MET A 563 17.84 -20.81 -16.87
N PRO A 564 18.33 -22.07 -16.77
CA PRO A 564 18.53 -22.75 -15.51
C PRO A 564 19.44 -21.99 -14.55
N GLY A 565 19.09 -21.98 -13.27
CA GLY A 565 19.86 -21.31 -12.21
C GLY A 565 19.57 -19.81 -12.08
N THR A 566 18.52 -19.30 -12.72
CA THR A 566 18.05 -17.92 -12.57
C THR A 566 17.28 -17.75 -11.26
N LYS A 567 17.62 -16.71 -10.49
CA LYS A 567 16.88 -16.25 -9.32
C LYS A 567 16.61 -14.75 -9.45
N LEU A 568 15.38 -14.38 -9.75
CA LEU A 568 14.94 -12.99 -9.81
C LEU A 568 14.39 -12.57 -8.44
N GLY A 569 14.79 -11.39 -7.96
CA GLY A 569 14.21 -10.75 -6.79
C GLY A 569 12.75 -10.32 -7.01
N ALA A 570 12.15 -9.70 -5.99
CA ALA A 570 10.81 -9.13 -6.08
C ALA A 570 10.78 -7.91 -7.02
N GLY A 571 9.71 -7.77 -7.81
CA GLY A 571 9.48 -6.62 -8.68
C GLY A 571 10.46 -6.51 -9.86
N VAL A 572 11.14 -7.60 -10.24
CA VAL A 572 12.08 -7.57 -11.37
C VAL A 572 11.31 -7.52 -12.69
N ILE A 573 11.77 -6.66 -13.62
CA ILE A 573 11.26 -6.62 -14.99
C ILE A 573 12.32 -7.21 -15.92
N VAL A 574 11.95 -8.23 -16.69
CA VAL A 574 12.82 -8.75 -17.76
C VAL A 574 12.33 -8.19 -19.08
N GLY A 575 13.13 -7.33 -19.70
CA GLY A 575 12.84 -6.67 -20.96
C GLY A 575 12.56 -7.64 -22.10
N ALA A 576 11.84 -7.17 -23.12
CA ALA A 576 11.42 -8.01 -24.24
C ALA A 576 12.62 -8.66 -24.94
N ARG A 577 12.47 -9.94 -25.32
CA ARG A 577 13.47 -10.76 -26.02
C ARG A 577 14.82 -10.88 -25.29
N SER A 578 14.83 -10.65 -23.98
CA SER A 578 16.05 -10.79 -23.19
C SER A 578 16.33 -12.25 -22.86
N PHE A 579 17.61 -12.62 -22.83
CA PHE A 579 18.08 -13.97 -22.52
C PHE A 579 18.80 -13.97 -21.17
N VAL A 580 18.15 -14.47 -20.12
CA VAL A 580 18.71 -14.53 -18.77
C VAL A 580 19.44 -15.87 -18.60
N ALA A 581 20.77 -15.84 -18.70
CA ALA A 581 21.64 -17.02 -18.74
C ALA A 581 21.87 -17.72 -17.37
N GLY A 582 20.99 -17.50 -16.39
CA GLY A 582 21.21 -17.85 -14.98
C GLY A 582 21.85 -16.70 -14.19
N GLY A 583 21.80 -16.79 -12.86
CA GLY A 583 22.34 -15.75 -11.96
C GLY A 583 21.35 -15.33 -10.88
N LYS A 584 21.79 -14.47 -9.96
CA LYS A 584 20.95 -13.87 -8.93
C LYS A 584 20.81 -12.37 -9.21
N PHE A 585 19.58 -11.88 -9.27
CA PHE A 585 19.27 -10.48 -9.57
C PHE A 585 18.51 -9.88 -8.40
N LYS A 586 18.83 -8.63 -8.06
CA LYS A 586 18.27 -7.92 -6.91
C LYS A 586 16.80 -7.55 -7.14
N ASN A 587 16.11 -7.15 -6.08
CA ASN A 587 14.75 -6.63 -6.17
C ASN A 587 14.70 -5.34 -6.99
N PHE A 588 13.56 -5.07 -7.63
CA PHE A 588 13.25 -3.81 -8.31
C PHE A 588 14.22 -3.40 -9.42
N THR A 589 14.91 -4.36 -10.05
CA THR A 589 15.79 -4.11 -11.18
C THR A 589 15.13 -4.40 -12.52
N MET A 590 15.53 -3.69 -13.57
CA MET A 590 15.20 -4.04 -14.95
C MET A 590 16.38 -4.76 -15.62
N LEU A 591 16.11 -5.93 -16.20
CA LEU A 591 17.07 -6.70 -16.99
C LEU A 591 16.81 -6.51 -18.47
N SER A 592 17.85 -6.37 -19.29
CA SER A 592 17.71 -6.31 -20.74
C SER A 592 18.93 -6.88 -21.47
N GLY A 593 18.71 -7.46 -22.65
CA GLY A 593 19.77 -7.95 -23.55
C GLY A 593 19.94 -9.47 -23.60
N ALA A 594 20.92 -9.93 -24.37
CA ALA A 594 21.27 -11.35 -24.53
C ALA A 594 22.81 -11.52 -24.58
N PRO A 595 23.46 -11.90 -23.47
CA PRO A 595 22.87 -12.16 -22.16
C PRO A 595 22.30 -10.89 -21.50
N ALA A 596 21.25 -11.06 -20.72
CA ALA A 596 20.59 -9.97 -20.02
C ALA A 596 21.47 -9.42 -18.89
N VAL A 597 21.54 -8.09 -18.80
CA VAL A 597 22.23 -7.36 -17.73
C VAL A 597 21.26 -6.40 -17.03
N VAL A 598 21.59 -5.97 -15.81
CA VAL A 598 20.84 -4.91 -15.13
C VAL A 598 21.06 -3.61 -15.90
N VAL A 599 19.97 -2.99 -16.35
CA VAL A 599 19.98 -1.71 -17.08
C VAL A 599 19.34 -0.57 -16.31
N ASP A 600 18.57 -0.88 -15.26
CA ASP A 600 17.92 0.10 -14.39
C ASP A 600 17.65 -0.49 -12.99
N GLU A 601 17.53 0.38 -12.00
CA GLU A 601 17.25 0.06 -10.59
C GLU A 601 16.07 0.91 -10.07
N ASP A 602 15.47 0.53 -8.93
CA ASP A 602 14.31 1.20 -8.34
C ASP A 602 13.08 1.32 -9.28
N VAL A 603 12.87 0.29 -10.11
CA VAL A 603 11.76 0.24 -11.06
C VAL A 603 10.49 -0.31 -10.41
N PHE A 604 9.39 0.46 -10.46
CA PHE A 604 8.09 0.07 -9.92
C PHE A 604 7.02 0.01 -11.01
N VAL A 605 6.29 -1.10 -11.05
CA VAL A 605 5.21 -1.33 -12.03
C VAL A 605 3.90 -1.66 -11.32
N LYS A 606 2.78 -1.22 -11.89
CA LYS A 606 1.46 -1.72 -11.55
C LYS A 606 0.99 -2.61 -12.71
N MET A 607 0.86 -3.91 -12.44
CA MET A 607 0.41 -4.93 -13.41
C MET A 607 -1.11 -5.02 -13.51
#